data_AF-A0A6J6UG70-F1
#
_entry.id   AF-A0A6J6UG70-F1
#
_cell.length_a   1.000
_cell.length_b   1.000
_cell.length_c   1.000
_cell.angle_alpha   90.00
_cell.angle_beta   90.00
_cell.angle_gamma   90.00
#
_symmetry.space_group_name_H-M   'P 1'
#
loop_
_entity.id
_entity.type
_entity.pdbx_description
1 polymer ?
#
loop_
_entity_poly.entity_id
_entity_poly.type
_entity_poly.pdbx_seq_one_letter_code
_entity_poly.pdbx_strand_id
1 'polypeptide(L)'
;MGEAVLLGAQIMVKAFVSLANLTTDDVVVQIVFGRVDADDQIVKAGHSVMAPVEQYEGNRWQYQISLPVEQNGPFGYTVRILPRHRGLASPEELGLQVLA
;
A
#
# COMPACT_ATOMS: atom_id res chain seq x y z
N MET A 1 18.85 1.27 11.52
CA MET A 1 19.18 -0.14 11.24
C MET A 1 17.87 -0.85 10.95
N GLY A 2 17.56 -1.09 9.67
CA GLY A 2 16.32 -1.75 9.28
C GLY A 2 16.27 -3.18 9.82
N GLU A 3 15.14 -3.58 10.39
CA GLU A 3 14.93 -4.96 10.84
C GLU A 3 15.12 -5.92 9.65
N ALA A 4 16.01 -6.89 9.82
CA ALA A 4 16.26 -7.90 8.79
C ALA A 4 15.09 -8.87 8.77
N VAL A 5 14.30 -8.85 7.70
CA VAL A 5 13.22 -9.81 7.50
C VAL A 5 13.77 -11.09 6.86
N LEU A 6 13.37 -12.25 7.39
CA LEU A 6 13.82 -13.56 6.90
C LEU A 6 13.09 -13.94 5.59
N LEU A 7 13.85 -14.49 4.63
CA LEU A 7 13.30 -15.05 3.39
C LEU A 7 12.20 -16.09 3.68
N GLY A 8 11.05 -15.96 3.03
CA GLY A 8 9.91 -16.86 3.22
C GLY A 8 8.98 -16.51 4.39
N ALA A 9 9.32 -15.48 5.20
CA ALA A 9 8.37 -14.91 6.14
C ALA A 9 7.22 -14.22 5.41
N GLN A 10 6.06 -14.14 6.06
CA GLN A 10 4.97 -13.28 5.60
C GLN A 10 4.96 -11.98 6.39
N ILE A 11 4.91 -10.86 5.68
CA ILE A 11 4.64 -9.56 6.29
C ILE A 11 3.15 -9.28 6.10
N MET A 12 2.45 -9.06 7.21
CA MET A 12 1.09 -8.54 7.20
C MET A 12 1.14 -7.02 7.35
N VAL A 13 0.65 -6.31 6.34
CA VAL A 13 0.55 -4.85 6.37
C VAL A 13 -0.90 -4.46 6.56
N LYS A 14 -1.14 -3.54 7.50
CA LYS A 14 -2.45 -2.95 7.79
C LYS A 14 -2.37 -1.44 7.56
N ALA A 15 -3.39 -0.90 6.92
CA ALA A 15 -3.55 0.54 6.73
C ALA A 15 -4.95 0.96 7.18
N PHE A 16 -5.03 2.05 7.96
CA PHE A 16 -6.31 2.63 8.39
C PHE A 16 -6.59 3.86 7.54
N VAL A 17 -7.68 3.81 6.78
CA VAL A 17 -8.01 4.81 5.76
C VAL A 17 -9.35 5.45 6.10
N SER A 18 -9.39 6.77 6.21
CA SER A 18 -10.64 7.53 6.30
C SER A 18 -11.10 7.92 4.90
N LEU A 19 -12.28 7.45 4.47
CA LEU A 19 -12.79 7.72 3.12
C LEU A 19 -13.71 8.93 3.05
N ALA A 20 -14.05 9.56 4.17
CA ALA A 20 -15.01 10.66 4.24
C ALA A 20 -16.33 10.29 3.53
N ASN A 21 -16.63 10.87 2.37
CA ASN A 21 -17.82 10.59 1.57
C ASN A 21 -17.60 9.58 0.42
N LEU A 22 -16.40 9.04 0.28
CA LEU A 22 -16.06 8.01 -0.71
C LEU A 22 -16.37 6.61 -0.20
N THR A 23 -16.57 5.68 -1.12
CA THR A 23 -16.71 4.24 -0.88
C THR A 23 -15.41 3.50 -1.18
N THR A 24 -15.31 2.23 -0.76
CA THR A 24 -14.15 1.38 -1.09
C THR A 24 -14.02 1.12 -2.60
N ASP A 25 -15.10 1.30 -3.37
CA ASP A 25 -15.08 1.19 -4.83
C ASP A 25 -14.56 2.45 -5.54
N ASP A 26 -14.52 3.59 -4.83
CA ASP A 26 -14.02 4.87 -5.36
C ASP A 26 -12.51 5.03 -5.21
N VAL A 27 -11.83 4.08 -4.58
CA VAL A 27 -10.38 4.11 -4.35
C VAL A 27 -9.73 2.74 -4.58
N VAL A 28 -8.42 2.77 -4.86
CA VAL A 28 -7.54 1.61 -4.77
C VAL A 28 -6.48 1.91 -3.73
N VAL A 29 -6.47 1.14 -2.65
CA VAL A 29 -5.39 1.20 -1.66
C VAL A 29 -4.31 0.22 -2.10
N GLN A 30 -3.09 0.72 -2.28
CA GLN A 30 -1.95 -0.08 -2.71
C GLN A 30 -0.82 0.00 -1.71
N ILE A 31 -0.18 -1.14 -1.49
CA ILE A 31 1.17 -1.16 -0.94
C ILE A 31 2.17 -1.04 -2.09
N VAL A 32 3.17 -0.18 -1.91
CA VAL A 32 4.37 -0.09 -2.75
C VAL A 32 5.52 -0.60 -1.92
N PHE A 33 6.26 -1.59 -2.43
CA PHE A 33 7.27 -2.29 -1.64
C PHE A 33 8.45 -2.73 -2.48
N GLY A 34 9.59 -2.93 -1.83
CA GLY A 34 10.79 -3.41 -2.50
C GLY A 34 12.01 -3.38 -1.59
N ARG A 35 13.17 -3.65 -2.17
CA ARG A 35 14.45 -3.46 -1.48
C ARG A 35 14.71 -1.98 -1.30
N VAL A 36 15.38 -1.61 -0.21
CA VAL A 36 15.92 -0.27 -0.05
C VAL A 36 17.43 -0.25 -0.35
N ASP A 37 17.90 0.85 -0.92
CA ASP A 37 19.32 1.12 -1.10
C ASP A 37 19.95 1.78 0.14
N ALA A 38 21.17 2.32 0.00
CA ALA A 38 21.90 2.93 1.11
C ALA A 38 21.29 4.26 1.57
N ASP A 39 20.43 4.89 0.76
CA ASP A 39 19.75 6.15 1.03
C ASP A 39 18.29 5.93 1.49
N ASP A 40 17.97 4.70 1.93
CA ASP A 40 16.64 4.23 2.34
C ASP A 40 15.56 4.41 1.24
N GLN A 41 15.96 4.48 -0.04
CA GLN A 41 15.02 4.58 -1.15
C GLN A 41 14.60 3.21 -1.67
N ILE A 42 13.29 3.03 -1.91
CA ILE A 42 12.78 1.79 -2.50
C ILE A 42 13.25 1.69 -3.96
N VAL A 43 14.09 0.70 -4.25
CA VAL A 43 14.58 0.39 -5.60
C VAL A 43 13.84 -0.82 -6.17
N LYS A 44 13.49 -0.76 -7.47
CA LYS A 44 12.68 -1.79 -8.17
C LYS A 44 11.35 -2.09 -7.45
N ALA A 45 10.60 -1.03 -7.15
CA ALA A 45 9.35 -1.13 -6.42
C ALA A 45 8.31 -1.99 -7.16
N GLY A 46 7.78 -3.01 -6.47
CA GLY A 46 6.53 -3.66 -6.82
C GLY A 46 5.35 -2.97 -6.13
N HIS A 47 4.14 -3.25 -6.58
CA HIS A 47 2.93 -2.81 -5.89
C HIS A 47 1.83 -3.87 -5.94
N SER A 48 1.02 -3.92 -4.90
CA SER A 48 -0.12 -4.83 -4.77
C SER A 48 -1.31 -4.12 -4.15
N VAL A 49 -2.52 -4.51 -4.53
CA VAL A 49 -3.78 -3.96 -3.98
C VAL A 49 -4.04 -4.56 -2.60
N MET A 50 -4.35 -3.71 -1.63
CA MET A 50 -4.78 -4.12 -0.30
C MET A 50 -6.29 -4.32 -0.27
N ALA A 51 -6.76 -5.34 0.44
CA ALA A 51 -8.18 -5.63 0.58
C ALA A 51 -8.78 -4.85 1.77
N PRO A 52 -9.95 -4.20 1.63
CA PRO A 52 -10.68 -3.72 2.81
C PRO A 52 -11.17 -4.93 3.60
N VAL A 53 -10.90 -4.96 4.91
CA VAL A 53 -11.23 -6.10 5.78
C VAL A 53 -12.18 -5.75 6.92
N GLU A 54 -12.23 -4.49 7.34
CA GLU A 54 -13.11 -4.05 8.41
C GLU A 54 -13.48 -2.58 8.25
N GLN A 55 -14.73 -2.23 8.59
CA GLN A 55 -15.21 -0.85 8.64
C GLN A 55 -15.43 -0.43 10.10
N TYR A 56 -14.98 0.77 10.44
CA TYR A 56 -15.17 1.42 11.72
C TYR A 56 -16.02 2.70 11.60
N GLU A 57 -16.33 3.30 12.74
CA GLU A 57 -17.04 4.58 12.82
C GLU A 57 -16.35 5.70 12.03
N GLY A 58 -17.15 6.60 11.45
CA GLY A 58 -16.67 7.74 10.68
C GLY A 58 -16.16 7.39 9.27
N ASN A 59 -16.67 6.30 8.68
CA ASN A 59 -16.24 5.78 7.37
C ASN A 59 -14.73 5.54 7.28
N ARG A 60 -14.17 5.00 8.37
CA ARG A 60 -12.79 4.53 8.45
C ARG A 60 -12.74 3.04 8.14
N TRP A 61 -11.72 2.61 7.41
CA TRP A 61 -11.57 1.24 6.96
C TRP A 61 -10.18 0.72 7.28
N GLN A 62 -10.10 -0.52 7.76
CA GLN A 62 -8.86 -1.27 7.77
C GLN A 62 -8.69 -1.94 6.41
N TYR A 63 -7.57 -1.67 5.75
CA TYR A 63 -7.08 -2.41 4.60
C TYR A 63 -5.94 -3.32 5.00
N GLN A 64 -5.87 -4.52 4.42
CA GLN A 64 -4.86 -5.51 4.75
C GLN A 64 -4.33 -6.22 3.52
N ILE A 65 -3.05 -6.59 3.57
CA ILE A 65 -2.41 -7.53 2.64
C ILE A 65 -1.34 -8.34 3.38
N SER A 66 -1.17 -9.61 2.97
CA SER A 66 -0.03 -10.43 3.38
C SER A 66 0.89 -10.62 2.17
N LEU A 67 2.17 -10.26 2.30
CA LEU A 67 3.16 -10.40 1.25
C LEU A 67 4.23 -11.42 1.65
N PRO A 68 4.67 -12.29 0.73
CA PRO A 68 5.86 -13.09 0.94
C PRO A 68 7.10 -12.18 0.91
N VAL A 69 8.05 -12.46 1.80
CA VAL A 69 9.37 -11.83 1.75
C VAL A 69 10.21 -12.64 0.77
N GLU A 70 10.26 -12.16 -0.46
CA GLU A 70 10.88 -12.88 -1.58
C GLU A 70 12.41 -12.71 -1.64
N GLN A 71 12.98 -11.79 -0.87
CA GLN A 71 14.41 -11.48 -0.90
C GLN A 71 14.96 -11.13 0.49
N ASN A 72 16.17 -11.60 0.79
CA ASN A 72 16.90 -11.24 2.01
C ASN A 72 17.40 -9.78 1.96
N GLY A 73 17.43 -9.12 3.12
CA GLY A 73 17.98 -7.78 3.29
C GLY A 73 16.94 -6.72 3.65
N PRO A 74 17.33 -5.43 3.68
CA PRO A 74 16.43 -4.34 4.01
C PRO A 74 15.23 -4.27 3.06
N PHE A 75 14.03 -4.25 3.65
CA PHE A 75 12.76 -4.19 2.94
C PHE A 75 12.01 -2.92 3.36
N GLY A 76 11.63 -2.12 2.39
CA GLY A 76 10.86 -0.90 2.59
C GLY A 76 9.48 -1.05 1.97
N TYR A 77 8.49 -0.41 2.58
CA TYR A 77 7.17 -0.27 1.99
C TYR A 77 6.51 1.04 2.37
N THR A 78 5.58 1.49 1.53
CA THR A 78 4.66 2.58 1.81
C THR A 78 3.27 2.22 1.30
N VAL A 79 2.24 2.93 1.76
CA VAL A 79 0.86 2.75 1.32
C VAL A 79 0.42 4.02 0.61
N ARG A 80 -0.17 3.86 -0.58
CA ARG A 80 -0.78 4.95 -1.34
C ARG A 80 -2.25 4.67 -1.61
N ILE A 81 -3.03 5.73 -1.74
CA ILE A 81 -4.45 5.67 -2.10
C ILE A 81 -4.59 6.33 -3.46
N LEU A 82 -5.14 5.61 -4.43
CA LEU A 82 -5.40 6.09 -5.78
C LEU A 82 -6.90 6.23 -5.98
N PRO A 83 -7.41 7.33 -6.56
CA PRO A 83 -8.81 7.40 -6.95
C PRO A 83 -9.14 6.34 -8.01
N ARG A 84 -10.31 5.73 -7.90
CA ARG A 84 -10.85 4.77 -8.86
C ARG A 84 -12.09 5.38 -9.50
N HIS A 85 -11.94 5.96 -10.68
CA HIS A 85 -13.08 6.46 -11.43
C HIS A 85 -13.58 5.41 -12.41
N ARG A 86 -14.88 5.09 -12.35
CA ARG A 86 -15.55 4.07 -13.18
C ARG A 86 -15.59 4.37 -14.69
N GLY A 87 -14.82 5.34 -15.17
CA GLY A 87 -14.78 5.76 -16.58
C GLY A 87 -13.42 6.28 -17.08
N LEU A 88 -12.34 6.19 -16.28
CA LEU A 88 -10.99 6.53 -16.74
C LEU A 88 -10.27 5.24 -17.17
N ALA A 89 -9.72 5.24 -18.38
CA ALA A 89 -9.03 4.09 -18.97
C ALA A 89 -7.73 3.72 -18.22
N SER A 90 -7.19 4.64 -17.40
CA SER A 90 -5.98 4.41 -16.60
C SER A 90 -6.01 5.24 -15.29
N PRO A 91 -5.56 4.70 -14.14
CA PRO A 91 -5.49 5.41 -12.84
C PRO A 91 -4.48 6.57 -12.79
N GLU A 92 -3.74 6.82 -13.87
CA GLU A 92 -2.52 7.63 -13.90
C GLU A 92 -2.78 9.10 -14.29
N GLU A 93 -4.02 9.45 -14.63
CA GLU A 93 -4.43 10.84 -14.91
C GLU A 93 -4.79 11.65 -13.66
N LEU A 94 -4.82 11.03 -12.47
CA LEU A 94 -5.18 11.72 -11.23
C LEU A 94 -3.94 11.92 -10.36
N GLY A 95 -3.29 13.05 -10.60
CA GLY A 95 -2.17 13.57 -9.84
C GLY A 95 -2.53 13.94 -8.40
N LEU A 96 -2.83 12.95 -7.56
CA LEU A 96 -2.88 13.12 -6.12
C LEU A 96 -1.93 12.11 -5.46
N GLN A 97 -0.65 12.48 -5.41
CA GLN A 97 0.29 11.85 -4.48
C GLN A 97 0.23 12.63 -3.16
N VAL A 98 -0.35 12.02 -2.13
CA VAL A 98 -0.03 12.39 -0.75
C VAL A 98 1.15 11.53 -0.33
N LEU A 99 2.32 12.15 -0.21
CA LEU A 99 3.41 11.68 0.64
C LEU A 99 3.16 12.27 2.02
N ALA A 100 2.95 11.40 3.01
CA ALA A 100 3.05 11.76 4.42
C ALA A 100 4.47 11.46 4.90
#